data_AF-M4H2M4-F1
#
_entry.id   AF-M4H2M4-F1
#
_cell.length_a   1.000
_cell.length_b   1.000
_cell.length_c   1.000
_cell.angle_alpha   90.00
_cell.angle_beta   90.00
_cell.angle_gamma   90.00
#
_symmetry.space_group_name_H-M   'P 1'
#
loop_
_entity.id
_entity.type
_entity.pdbx_description
1 polymer ?
#
loop_
_entity_poly.entity_id
_entity_poly.type
_entity_poly.pdbx_seq_one_letter_code
_entity_poly.pdbx_strand_id
1 'polypeptide(L)'
;IVTRCPLVLKLRKLKEGEEWRGKVSYDDIEVELSDPSEVEEAINKGQNFIAGVGLGISDKLISLDVSSPNVPDLTLIDLPGITRVAVGNQPADIGRQ
;
A
#
# COMPACT_ATOMS: atom_id res chain seq x y z
N ILE A 1 12.15 -3.33 6.37
CA ILE A 1 11.11 -3.91 5.49
C ILE A 1 11.21 -3.19 4.16
N VAL A 2 11.44 -3.90 3.07
CA VAL A 2 11.48 -3.33 1.71
C VAL A 2 10.05 -3.40 1.17
N THR A 3 9.54 -2.30 0.61
CA THR A 3 8.24 -2.26 -0.06
C THR A 3 8.25 -3.27 -1.22
N ARG A 4 7.38 -4.30 -1.14
CA ARG A 4 7.34 -5.42 -2.11
C ARG A 4 6.41 -5.17 -3.30
N CYS A 5 5.60 -4.13 -3.23
CA CYS A 5 4.70 -3.69 -4.29
C CYS A 5 4.39 -2.18 -4.13
N PRO A 6 4.11 -1.44 -5.21
CA PRO A 6 3.76 -0.03 -5.12
C PRO A 6 2.53 0.21 -4.21
N LEU A 7 2.61 1.20 -3.33
CA LEU A 7 1.51 1.64 -2.46
C LEU A 7 1.17 3.11 -2.74
N VAL A 8 -0.09 3.39 -3.06
CA VAL A 8 -0.60 4.76 -3.19
C VAL A 8 -1.48 5.07 -1.99
N LEU A 9 -1.11 6.08 -1.20
CA LEU A 9 -1.90 6.60 -0.10
C LEU A 9 -2.55 7.93 -0.51
N LYS A 10 -3.87 7.96 -0.58
CA LYS A 10 -4.67 9.17 -0.81
C LYS A 10 -5.30 9.61 0.50
N LEU A 11 -4.86 10.75 1.01
CA LEU A 11 -5.45 11.43 2.15
C LEU A 11 -6.45 12.48 1.66
N ARG A 12 -7.67 12.43 2.19
CA ARG A 12 -8.73 13.41 1.94
C ARG A 12 -9.18 14.03 3.25
N LYS A 13 -9.17 15.36 3.31
CA LYS A 13 -9.64 16.09 4.47
C LYS A 13 -11.16 16.10 4.51
N LEU A 14 -11.73 15.66 5.62
CA LEU A 14 -13.16 15.74 5.88
C LEU A 14 -13.52 17.01 6.67
N LYS A 15 -14.81 17.33 6.71
CA LYS A 15 -15.31 18.43 7.56
C LYS A 15 -15.23 18.04 9.03
N GLU A 16 -15.12 19.05 9.88
CA GLU A 16 -15.12 18.87 11.32
C GLU A 16 -16.44 18.22 11.77
N GLY A 17 -16.35 17.13 12.55
CA GLY A 17 -17.50 16.32 12.96
C GLY A 17 -17.79 15.10 12.08
N GLU A 18 -17.10 14.91 10.96
CA GLU A 18 -17.17 13.68 10.18
C GLU A 18 -16.21 12.60 10.73
N GLU A 19 -16.65 11.35 10.67
CA GLU A 19 -15.88 10.20 11.15
C GLU A 19 -14.80 9.78 10.15
N TRP A 20 -13.75 9.14 10.69
CA TRP A 20 -12.67 8.54 9.90
C TRP A 20 -13.21 7.44 9.00
N ARG A 21 -12.68 7.34 7.77
CA ARG A 21 -12.98 6.23 6.85
C ARG A 21 -11.70 5.83 6.14
N GLY A 22 -11.48 4.53 6.02
CA GLY A 22 -10.41 3.97 5.22
C GLY A 22 -10.95 3.02 4.15
N LYS A 23 -10.23 2.91 3.03
CA LYS A 23 -10.47 1.87 2.04
C LYS A 23 -9.13 1.40 1.48
N VAL A 24 -8.92 0.09 1.48
CA VAL A 24 -7.78 -0.55 0.82
C VAL A 24 -8.29 -1.24 -0.43
N SER A 25 -7.56 -1.12 -1.54
CA SER A 25 -7.94 -1.71 -2.82
C SER A 25 -6.73 -2.36 -3.49
N TYR A 26 -6.89 -3.60 -3.93
CA TYR A 26 -5.88 -4.39 -4.63
C TYR A 26 -6.52 -5.52 -5.44
N ASP A 27 -6.03 -5.80 -6.65
CA ASP A 27 -6.42 -6.96 -7.46
C ASP A 27 -7.95 -7.22 -7.51
N ASP A 28 -8.71 -6.16 -7.82
CA ASP A 28 -10.19 -6.11 -7.83
C ASP A 28 -10.90 -6.34 -6.48
N ILE A 29 -10.15 -6.44 -5.40
CA ILE A 29 -10.65 -6.50 -4.02
C ILE A 29 -10.69 -5.09 -3.44
N GLU A 30 -11.82 -4.74 -2.84
CA GLU A 30 -11.96 -3.55 -2.01
C GLU A 30 -12.29 -3.95 -0.57
N VAL A 31 -11.58 -3.37 0.39
CA VAL A 31 -11.79 -3.58 1.83
C VAL A 31 -12.02 -2.23 2.47
N GLU A 32 -13.23 -2.00 2.98
CA GLU A 32 -13.53 -0.84 3.80
C GLU A 32 -12.98 -1.04 5.21
N LEU A 33 -12.41 0.03 5.77
CA LEU A 33 -11.85 0.08 7.12
C LEU A 33 -12.66 1.06 7.96
N SER A 34 -12.98 0.64 9.17
CA SER A 34 -13.74 1.47 10.12
C SER A 34 -12.83 2.16 11.13
N ASP A 35 -11.62 1.62 11.36
CA ASP A 35 -10.64 2.17 12.30
C ASP A 35 -9.24 2.30 11.67
N PRO A 36 -8.47 3.37 11.98
CA PRO A 36 -7.09 3.53 11.52
C PRO A 36 -6.15 2.37 11.89
N SER A 37 -6.39 1.66 12.99
CA SER A 37 -5.57 0.53 13.43
C SER A 37 -5.64 -0.67 12.49
N GLU A 38 -6.70 -0.79 11.69
CA GLU A 38 -6.89 -1.88 10.72
C GLU A 38 -6.03 -1.71 9.46
N VAL A 39 -5.51 -0.50 9.21
CA VAL A 39 -4.77 -0.14 8.00
C VAL A 39 -3.53 -1.02 7.82
N GLU A 40 -2.74 -1.19 8.87
CA GLU A 40 -1.49 -1.96 8.79
C GLU A 40 -1.77 -3.43 8.46
N GLU A 41 -2.77 -4.03 9.11
CA GLU A 41 -3.15 -5.42 8.86
C GLU A 41 -3.71 -5.60 7.44
N ALA A 42 -4.56 -4.68 6.98
CA ALA A 42 -5.14 -4.71 5.64
C ALA A 42 -4.10 -4.59 4.53
N ILE A 43 -3.11 -3.70 4.69
CA ILE A 43 -1.99 -3.57 3.76
C ILE A 43 -1.17 -4.86 3.74
N ASN A 44 -0.81 -5.41 4.91
CA ASN A 44 -0.02 -6.65 4.99
C ASN A 44 -0.74 -7.83 4.33
N LYS A 45 -2.06 -7.94 4.52
CA LYS A 45 -2.91 -8.94 3.84
C LYS A 45 -2.89 -8.75 2.32
N GLY A 46 -3.08 -7.53 1.83
CA GLY A 46 -3.02 -7.22 0.40
C GLY A 46 -1.64 -7.52 -0.21
N GLN A 47 -0.56 -7.14 0.47
CA GLN A 47 0.81 -7.44 0.03
C GLN A 47 1.07 -8.94 -0.06
N ASN A 48 0.65 -9.71 0.93
CA ASN A 48 0.83 -11.17 0.93
C ASN A 48 -0.05 -11.86 -0.13
N PHE A 49 -1.23 -11.32 -0.41
CA PHE A 49 -2.11 -11.80 -1.48
C PHE A 49 -1.49 -11.57 -2.85
N ILE A 50 -1.02 -10.35 -3.10
CA ILE A 50 -0.48 -9.92 -4.40
C ILE A 50 0.90 -10.52 -4.69
N ALA A 51 1.82 -10.48 -3.72
CA ALA A 51 3.21 -10.88 -3.91
C ALA A 51 3.47 -12.36 -3.59
N GLY A 52 2.47 -13.06 -3.04
CA GLY A 52 2.59 -14.41 -2.52
C GLY A 52 3.39 -14.48 -1.21
N VAL A 53 3.46 -15.69 -0.64
CA VAL A 53 4.28 -15.95 0.57
C VAL A 53 5.75 -16.06 0.16
N GLY A 54 6.56 -15.02 0.40
CA GLY A 54 8.00 -15.02 0.13
C GLY A 54 8.63 -13.64 -0.18
N LEU A 55 9.78 -13.64 -0.87
CA LEU A 55 10.50 -12.44 -1.35
C LEU A 55 10.03 -11.95 -2.73
N GLY A 56 8.86 -12.41 -3.19
CA GLY A 56 8.27 -11.97 -4.46
C GLY A 56 8.04 -10.46 -4.46
N ILE A 57 8.35 -9.82 -5.58
CA ILE A 57 8.01 -8.42 -5.83
C ILE A 57 6.95 -8.43 -6.92
N SER A 58 5.90 -7.62 -6.74
CA SER A 58 4.80 -7.49 -7.69
C SER A 58 4.69 -6.05 -8.14
N ASP A 59 4.38 -5.87 -9.41
CA ASP A 59 4.09 -4.59 -10.04
C ASP A 59 2.65 -4.12 -9.77
N LYS A 60 1.78 -4.99 -9.24
CA LYS A 60 0.41 -4.64 -8.87
C LYS A 60 0.38 -3.64 -7.72
N LEU A 61 -0.42 -2.59 -7.90
CA LEU A 61 -0.59 -1.48 -6.96
C LEU A 61 -1.54 -1.87 -5.80
N ILE A 62 -1.20 -1.43 -4.59
CA ILE A 62 -2.16 -1.29 -3.49
C ILE A 62 -2.55 0.19 -3.38
N SER A 63 -3.85 0.49 -3.38
CA SER A 63 -4.37 1.84 -3.09
C SER A 63 -4.95 1.86 -1.68
N LEU A 64 -4.57 2.85 -0.89
CA LEU A 64 -5.15 3.17 0.40
C LEU A 64 -5.76 4.56 0.33
N ASP A 65 -7.07 4.64 0.46
CA ASP A 65 -7.82 5.89 0.56
C ASP A 65 -8.19 6.12 2.03
N VAL A 66 -7.71 7.20 2.62
CA VAL A 66 -8.03 7.59 4.00
C VAL A 66 -8.69 8.96 3.99
N SER A 67 -9.86 9.06 4.60
CA SER A 67 -10.60 10.30 4.77
C SER A 67 -10.76 10.61 6.26
N SER A 68 -10.33 11.80 6.69
CA SER A 68 -10.38 12.20 8.11
C SER A 68 -10.37 13.72 8.27
N PRO A 69 -11.01 14.28 9.31
CA PRO A 69 -10.88 15.71 9.62
C PRO A 69 -9.44 16.10 10.00
N ASN A 70 -8.62 15.12 10.43
CA ASN A 70 -7.28 15.33 10.96
C ASN A 70 -6.16 15.14 9.93
N VAL A 71 -6.47 14.90 8.65
CA VAL A 71 -5.47 14.73 7.59
C VAL A 71 -5.55 15.86 6.57
N PRO A 72 -4.44 16.20 5.89
CA PRO A 72 -4.47 17.11 4.75
C PRO A 72 -4.96 16.38 3.49
N ASP A 73 -5.40 17.16 2.49
CA ASP A 73 -5.56 16.64 1.13
C ASP A 73 -4.18 16.41 0.51
N LEU A 74 -3.77 15.15 0.41
CA LEU A 74 -2.43 14.77 -0.08
C LEU A 74 -2.47 13.40 -0.74
N THR A 75 -1.66 13.19 -1.77
CA THR A 75 -1.39 11.85 -2.31
C THR A 75 0.09 11.54 -2.14
N LEU A 76 0.37 10.43 -1.47
CA LEU A 76 1.69 9.86 -1.27
C LEU A 76 1.81 8.57 -2.08
N ILE A 77 2.94 8.38 -2.74
CA ILE A 77 3.21 7.15 -3.50
C ILE A 77 4.51 6.58 -2.95
N ASP A 78 4.43 5.37 -2.40
CA ASP A 78 5.59 4.58 -2.02
C ASP A 78 5.88 3.56 -3.12
N LEU A 79 7.06 3.68 -3.73
CA LEU A 79 7.50 2.81 -4.79
C LEU A 79 8.51 1.80 -4.23
N PRO A 80 8.48 0.53 -4.67
CA PRO A 80 9.54 -0.42 -4.32
C PRO A 80 10.89 0.17 -4.73
N GLY A 81 11.78 0.34 -3.75
CA GLY A 81 13.09 0.95 -3.99
C GLY A 81 13.88 0.13 -5.01
N ILE A 82 14.53 0.80 -5.97
CA ILE A 82 15.50 0.16 -6.87
C ILE A 82 16.64 -0.39 -6.01
N THR A 83 16.64 -1.68 -5.71
CA THR A 83 17.76 -2.36 -5.06
C THR A 83 18.90 -2.48 -6.07
N ARG A 84 19.76 -1.46 -6.14
CA ARG A 84 21.05 -1.54 -6.89
C ARG A 84 22.02 -2.58 -6.31
N VAL A 85 21.68 -3.21 -5.18
CA VAL A 85 22.44 -4.30 -4.57
C VAL A 85 21.47 -5.45 -4.32
N ALA A 86 21.63 -6.53 -5.07
CA ALA A 86 20.92 -7.78 -4.84
C ALA A 86 21.26 -8.29 -3.44
N VAL A 87 20.24 -8.46 -2.58
CA VAL A 87 20.38 -9.17 -1.32
C VAL A 87 19.62 -10.49 -1.42
N GLY A 88 20.37 -11.59 -1.54
CA GLY A 88 19.86 -12.96 -1.51
C GLY A 88 19.38 -13.52 -2.87
N ASN A 89 18.39 -14.42 -2.81
CA ASN A 89 17.81 -15.21 -3.94
C ASN A 89 16.91 -14.39 -4.89
N GLN A 90 17.22 -13.11 -5.11
CA GLN A 90 16.46 -12.32 -6.08
C GLN A 90 16.99 -12.58 -7.50
N PRO A 91 16.14 -12.81 -8.50
CA PRO A 91 16.57 -12.93 -9.89
C PRO A 91 17.22 -11.62 -10.34
N ALA A 92 18.30 -11.73 -11.13
CA ALA A 92 19.18 -10.62 -11.50
C ALA A 92 18.51 -9.51 -12.35
N ASP A 93 17.29 -9.74 -12.83
CA ASP A 93 16.62 -8.88 -13.83
C ASP A 93 15.52 -7.97 -13.27
N ILE A 94 15.64 -7.52 -12.01
CA ILE A 94 14.62 -6.65 -11.40
C ILE A 94 14.65 -5.19 -11.89
N GLY A 95 15.65 -4.82 -12.69
CA GLY A 95 15.90 -3.42 -13.10
C GLY A 95 15.59 -3.09 -14.56
N ARG A 96 14.96 -3.99 -15.32
CA ARG A 96 14.60 -3.74 -16.72
C ARG A 96 13.14 -4.06 -17.01
N GLN A 97 12.27 -3.09 -16.73
CA GLN A 97 11.03 -2.86 -17.47
C GLN A 97 10.75 -1.36 -17.52
#